data_AF-A0A8H7TMP7-F1
#
_entry.id   AF-A0A8H7TMP7-F1
#
_cell.length_a   1.000
_cell.length_b   1.000
_cell.length_c   1.000
_cell.angle_alpha   90.00
_cell.angle_beta   90.00
_cell.angle_gamma   90.00
#
_symmetry.space_group_name_H-M   'P 1'
#
loop_
_entity.id
_entity.type
_entity.pdbx_description
1 polymer ?
#
loop_
_entity_poly.entity_id
_entity_poly.type
_entity_poly.pdbx_seq_one_letter_code
_entity_poly.pdbx_strand_id
1 'polypeptide(L)'
;MPEFIGDGYNSQLLKPIDITQPEGVSFQMDGNEISWAGYKMHIGFNYREGIVLSDVRVHDHHEQRERTLFNRISVVEMVVPYGNPDTPHHRKHAFDVGEYGTGLMTNSLKLGCDCKGVIHYLDAIMATGSGEPAIIENAICIHEEDNGLLYKHTDYRDGTVISARDRKLIISQIITAANYEYAFYHTFTLDGTYKLEMKLTGMLNTYCMHPSESASPFGAEVAPAINAHNHQHIFSLRVDPEIDGPNNSILQSDAMLAEAPWAPLRTCMATASTARRRRSAPPRKPP
;
A
#
# COMPACT_ATOMS: atom_id res chain seq x y z
N MET A 1 24.17 9.76 5.12
CA MET A 1 23.37 10.33 6.22
C MET A 1 23.00 11.75 5.85
N PRO A 2 21.80 12.24 6.22
CA PRO A 2 21.45 13.64 6.04
C PRO A 2 22.44 14.56 6.76
N GLU A 3 22.81 15.68 6.14
CA GLU A 3 23.80 16.63 6.65
C GLU A 3 23.43 17.18 8.05
N PHE A 4 22.14 17.41 8.30
CA PHE A 4 21.64 17.95 9.57
C PHE A 4 21.79 16.99 10.77
N ILE A 5 22.02 15.69 10.53
CA ILE A 5 22.33 14.74 11.60
C ILE A 5 23.78 14.92 12.08
N GLY A 6 24.66 15.42 11.19
CA GLY A 6 26.05 15.77 11.49
C GLY A 6 26.83 14.68 12.24
N ASP A 7 27.69 15.11 13.15
CA ASP A 7 28.54 14.25 13.98
C ASP A 7 27.80 13.59 15.16
N GLY A 8 26.50 13.87 15.33
CA GLY A 8 25.69 13.34 16.44
C GLY A 8 25.30 11.87 16.27
N TYR A 9 25.47 11.30 15.06
CA TYR A 9 25.13 9.91 14.79
C TYR A 9 26.24 8.96 15.23
N ASN A 10 25.98 8.19 16.30
CA ASN A 10 26.85 7.09 16.69
C ASN A 10 26.59 5.85 15.83
N SER A 11 27.40 5.68 14.78
CA SER A 11 27.33 4.55 13.84
C SER A 11 27.62 3.18 14.46
N GLN A 12 28.12 3.12 15.70
CA GLN A 12 28.41 1.85 16.38
C GLN A 12 27.19 1.25 17.09
N LEU A 13 26.07 1.98 17.21
CA LEU A 13 24.87 1.49 17.88
C LEU A 13 24.11 0.44 17.07
N LEU A 14 24.19 0.50 15.74
CA LEU A 14 23.48 -0.41 14.83
C LEU A 14 24.47 -1.29 14.09
N LYS A 15 24.40 -2.61 14.32
CA LYS A 15 25.17 -3.57 13.54
C LYS A 15 24.58 -3.69 12.13
N PRO A 16 25.41 -3.92 11.09
CA PRO A 16 24.93 -4.13 9.73
C PRO A 16 23.96 -5.32 9.62
N ILE A 17 23.01 -5.21 8.69
CA ILE A 17 22.13 -6.29 8.26
C ILE A 17 22.27 -6.37 6.74
N ASP A 18 22.75 -7.49 6.23
CA ASP A 18 22.92 -7.72 4.80
C ASP A 18 21.89 -8.75 4.33
N ILE A 19 21.15 -8.38 3.28
CA ILE A 19 20.13 -9.24 2.65
C ILE A 19 20.66 -9.57 1.26
N THR A 20 20.93 -10.86 1.01
CA THR A 20 21.50 -11.34 -0.25
C THR A 20 20.71 -12.54 -0.76
N GLN A 21 20.69 -12.73 -2.08
CA GLN A 21 20.15 -13.93 -2.73
C GLN A 21 21.24 -14.52 -3.63
N PRO A 22 22.01 -15.51 -3.14
CA PRO A 22 23.19 -16.03 -3.84
C PRO A 22 22.90 -16.62 -5.22
N GLU A 23 21.68 -17.11 -5.44
CA GLU A 23 21.22 -17.71 -6.70
C GLU A 23 20.37 -16.73 -7.53
N GLY A 24 20.33 -15.45 -7.15
CA GLY A 24 19.46 -14.45 -7.75
C GLY A 24 18.04 -14.46 -7.20
N VAL A 25 17.19 -13.67 -7.83
CA VAL A 25 15.76 -13.55 -7.48
C VAL A 25 14.96 -14.72 -8.06
N SER A 26 13.82 -15.03 -7.43
CA SER A 26 12.91 -16.11 -7.81
C SER A 26 11.81 -15.65 -8.77
N PHE A 27 11.74 -14.35 -9.05
CA PHE A 27 10.87 -13.81 -10.07
C PHE A 27 11.61 -13.63 -11.40
N GLN A 28 10.85 -13.68 -12.49
CA GLN A 28 11.33 -13.41 -13.84
C GLN A 28 10.60 -12.18 -14.39
N MET A 29 11.34 -11.37 -15.13
CA MET A 29 10.82 -10.17 -15.80
C MET A 29 10.89 -10.37 -17.32
N ASP A 30 9.81 -10.06 -18.02
CA ASP A 30 9.76 -9.90 -19.47
C ASP A 30 9.17 -8.51 -19.79
N GLY A 31 10.07 -7.54 -20.01
CA GLY A 31 9.70 -6.12 -20.00
C GLY A 31 9.04 -5.75 -18.67
N ASN A 32 7.75 -5.41 -18.73
CA ASN A 32 6.95 -5.03 -17.56
C ASN A 32 6.07 -6.18 -17.03
N GLU A 33 6.16 -7.38 -17.60
CA GLU A 33 5.50 -8.57 -17.06
C GLU A 33 6.39 -9.25 -16.02
N ILE A 34 5.80 -9.63 -14.89
CA ILE A 34 6.48 -10.38 -13.83
C ILE A 34 5.83 -11.76 -13.66
N SER A 35 6.66 -12.77 -13.43
CA SER A 35 6.25 -14.10 -12.98
C SER A 35 6.95 -14.45 -11.67
N TRP A 36 6.22 -14.79 -10.62
CA TRP A 36 6.77 -15.09 -9.29
C TRP A 36 5.88 -16.08 -8.53
N ALA A 37 6.44 -17.21 -8.09
CA ALA A 37 5.74 -18.19 -7.24
C ALA A 37 4.31 -18.56 -7.72
N GLY A 38 4.14 -18.73 -9.04
CA GLY A 38 2.85 -19.01 -9.67
C GLY A 38 2.02 -17.78 -10.02
N TYR A 39 2.33 -16.60 -9.47
CA TYR A 39 1.73 -15.34 -9.93
C TYR A 39 2.26 -14.91 -11.29
N LYS A 40 1.40 -14.31 -12.09
CA LYS A 40 1.76 -13.55 -13.28
C LYS A 40 0.98 -12.24 -13.30
N MET A 41 1.62 -11.12 -13.63
CA MET A 41 0.96 -9.81 -13.77
C MET A 41 1.79 -8.84 -14.62
N HIS A 42 1.13 -7.79 -15.12
CA HIS A 42 1.77 -6.66 -15.79
C HIS A 42 1.88 -5.45 -14.84
N ILE A 43 3.07 -4.86 -14.78
CA ILE A 43 3.38 -3.65 -13.99
C ILE A 43 3.33 -2.43 -14.91
N GLY A 44 2.19 -1.76 -14.92
CA GLY A 44 2.00 -0.49 -15.61
C GLY A 44 2.44 0.71 -14.76
N PHE A 45 2.70 1.83 -15.44
CA PHE A 45 2.98 3.11 -14.82
C PHE A 45 2.33 4.24 -15.61
N ASN A 46 1.74 5.23 -14.94
CA ASN A 46 1.25 6.44 -15.60
C ASN A 46 1.44 7.70 -14.74
N TYR A 47 1.41 8.86 -15.39
CA TYR A 47 1.68 10.15 -14.76
C TYR A 47 0.76 10.47 -13.57
N ARG A 48 -0.48 9.95 -13.59
CA ARG A 48 -1.52 10.26 -12.62
C ARG A 48 -1.47 9.35 -11.40
N GLU A 49 -1.53 8.03 -11.61
CA GLU A 49 -1.65 7.02 -10.54
C GLU A 49 -0.30 6.43 -10.11
N GLY A 50 0.75 6.60 -10.91
CA GLY A 50 2.00 5.87 -10.74
C GLY A 50 1.79 4.39 -11.09
N ILE A 51 2.18 3.48 -10.20
CA ILE A 51 2.02 2.03 -10.38
C ILE A 51 0.55 1.64 -10.62
N VAL A 52 0.36 0.81 -11.64
CA VAL A 52 -0.90 0.13 -11.95
C VAL A 52 -0.61 -1.34 -12.20
N LEU A 53 -1.13 -2.23 -11.35
CA LEU A 53 -1.03 -3.67 -11.56
C LEU A 53 -2.21 -4.13 -12.42
N SER A 54 -1.93 -4.85 -13.50
CA SER A 54 -2.96 -5.34 -14.42
C SER A 54 -2.78 -6.81 -14.74
N ASP A 55 -3.86 -7.47 -15.15
CA ASP A 55 -3.86 -8.88 -15.54
C ASP A 55 -3.23 -9.80 -14.48
N VAL A 56 -3.62 -9.62 -13.21
CA VAL A 56 -3.08 -10.37 -12.09
C VAL A 56 -3.71 -11.76 -12.06
N ARG A 57 -2.88 -12.78 -12.23
CA ARG A 57 -3.25 -14.19 -12.27
C ARG A 57 -2.38 -15.01 -11.32
N VAL A 58 -2.86 -16.19 -10.96
CA VAL A 58 -2.10 -17.18 -10.19
C VAL A 58 -2.33 -18.57 -10.75
N HIS A 59 -1.26 -19.36 -10.80
CA HIS A 59 -1.32 -20.77 -11.13
C HIS A 59 -1.85 -21.58 -9.96
N ASP A 60 -3.01 -22.21 -10.13
CA ASP A 60 -3.58 -23.13 -9.15
C ASP A 60 -2.94 -24.52 -9.31
N HIS A 61 -2.02 -24.85 -8.40
CA HIS A 61 -1.34 -26.15 -8.41
C HIS A 61 -2.28 -27.34 -8.09
N HIS A 62 -3.45 -27.12 -7.50
CA HIS A 62 -4.41 -28.20 -7.27
C HIS A 62 -5.23 -28.49 -8.52
N GLU A 63 -5.75 -27.44 -9.15
CA GLU A 63 -6.57 -27.56 -10.37
C GLU A 63 -5.75 -27.60 -11.67
N GLN A 64 -4.43 -27.39 -11.60
CA GLN A 64 -3.50 -27.38 -12.73
C GLN A 64 -3.93 -26.38 -13.82
N ARG A 65 -4.39 -25.20 -13.41
CA ARG A 65 -4.83 -24.13 -14.33
C ARG A 65 -4.50 -22.74 -13.81
N GLU A 66 -4.44 -21.79 -14.73
CA GLU A 66 -4.38 -20.37 -14.40
C GLU A 66 -5.74 -19.87 -13.87
N ARG A 67 -5.70 -19.02 -12.84
CA ARG A 67 -6.85 -18.34 -12.27
C ARG A 67 -6.62 -16.85 -12.30
N THR A 68 -7.58 -16.10 -12.83
CA THR A 68 -7.57 -14.64 -12.79
C THR A 68 -7.96 -14.18 -11.39
N LEU A 69 -7.32 -13.11 -10.91
CA LEU A 69 -7.59 -12.48 -9.62
C LEU A 69 -8.10 -11.05 -9.81
N PHE A 70 -7.33 -10.24 -10.53
CA PHE A 70 -7.63 -8.83 -10.73
C PHE A 70 -7.31 -8.40 -12.15
N ASN A 71 -8.29 -7.80 -12.83
CA ASN A 71 -8.03 -7.14 -14.10
C ASN A 71 -7.14 -5.92 -13.91
N ARG A 72 -7.38 -5.14 -12.83
CA ARG A 72 -6.62 -3.91 -12.54
C ARG A 72 -6.68 -3.51 -11.05
N ILE A 73 -5.54 -3.14 -10.48
CA ILE A 73 -5.44 -2.52 -9.16
C ILE A 73 -4.55 -1.27 -9.22
N SER A 74 -5.03 -0.15 -8.66
CA SER A 74 -4.23 1.07 -8.49
C SER A 74 -4.83 2.00 -7.43
N VAL A 75 -3.99 2.89 -6.89
CA VAL A 75 -4.48 4.02 -6.08
C VAL A 75 -4.93 5.12 -7.03
N VAL A 76 -6.25 5.34 -7.11
CA VAL A 76 -6.87 6.26 -8.07
C VAL A 76 -7.06 7.67 -7.53
N GLU A 77 -7.02 7.82 -6.20
CA GLU A 77 -7.07 9.14 -5.55
C GLU A 77 -6.45 9.10 -4.16
N MET A 78 -5.94 10.25 -3.72
CA MET A 78 -5.61 10.55 -2.34
C MET A 78 -6.00 11.99 -2.04
N VAL A 79 -6.71 12.20 -0.94
CA VAL A 79 -7.08 13.56 -0.49
C VAL A 79 -6.52 13.85 0.90
N VAL A 80 -5.99 15.07 1.07
CA VAL A 80 -5.40 15.58 2.31
C VAL A 80 -6.18 16.80 2.83
N PRO A 81 -7.38 16.62 3.41
CA PRO A 81 -8.16 17.72 3.95
C PRO A 81 -7.60 18.18 5.30
N TYR A 82 -7.37 19.49 5.42
CA TYR A 82 -6.97 20.13 6.67
C TYR A 82 -8.20 20.58 7.47
N GLY A 83 -8.11 20.45 8.79
CA GLY A 83 -9.21 20.70 9.73
C GLY A 83 -9.23 22.09 10.37
N ASN A 84 -8.34 23.02 9.97
CA ASN A 84 -8.39 24.39 10.47
C ASN A 84 -9.41 25.22 9.65
N PRO A 85 -10.49 25.73 10.26
CA PRO A 85 -11.54 26.48 9.56
C PRO A 85 -11.13 27.92 9.17
N ASP A 86 -10.05 28.46 9.74
CA ASP A 86 -9.66 29.84 9.52
C ASP A 86 -9.20 30.08 8.08
N THR A 87 -9.26 31.34 7.64
CA THR A 87 -8.74 31.73 6.33
C THR A 87 -7.22 31.88 6.41
N PRO A 88 -6.44 31.32 5.46
CA PRO A 88 -6.84 30.62 4.23
C PRO A 88 -6.90 29.08 4.35
N HIS A 89 -6.75 28.52 5.55
CA HIS A 89 -6.51 27.10 5.80
C HIS A 89 -7.67 26.18 5.43
N HIS A 90 -8.93 26.63 5.52
CA HIS A 90 -10.09 25.83 5.12
C HIS A 90 -10.09 25.40 3.64
N ARG A 91 -9.26 26.04 2.79
CA ARG A 91 -9.07 25.67 1.38
C ARG A 91 -8.00 24.61 1.15
N LYS A 92 -7.25 24.18 2.18
CA LYS A 92 -6.22 23.15 2.05
C LYS A 92 -6.89 21.76 2.02
N HIS A 93 -7.09 21.22 0.82
CA HIS A 93 -7.64 19.88 0.60
C HIS A 93 -7.08 19.27 -0.69
N ALA A 94 -5.75 19.08 -0.72
CA ALA A 94 -5.06 18.60 -1.91
C ALA A 94 -5.58 17.23 -2.35
N PHE A 95 -5.90 17.08 -3.63
CA PHE A 95 -6.14 15.79 -4.29
C PHE A 95 -4.84 15.37 -4.97
N ASP A 96 -3.96 14.70 -4.22
CA ASP A 96 -2.56 14.51 -4.63
C ASP A 96 -2.44 13.74 -5.96
N VAL A 97 -3.31 12.76 -6.20
CA VAL A 97 -3.34 12.01 -7.47
C VAL A 97 -3.98 12.85 -8.57
N GLY A 98 -5.11 13.51 -8.29
CA GLY A 98 -5.88 14.26 -9.29
C GLY A 98 -5.26 15.59 -9.73
N GLU A 99 -4.63 16.33 -8.81
CA GLU A 99 -4.11 17.68 -9.02
C GLU A 99 -2.63 17.69 -9.41
N TYR A 100 -1.82 16.80 -8.81
CA TYR A 100 -0.36 16.77 -9.03
C TYR A 100 0.10 15.55 -9.82
N GLY A 101 -0.55 14.39 -9.62
CA GLY A 101 -0.20 13.13 -10.28
C GLY A 101 0.94 12.42 -9.57
N THR A 102 0.67 11.25 -8.98
CA THR A 102 1.65 10.49 -8.20
C THR A 102 2.80 9.99 -9.06
N GLY A 103 2.55 9.69 -10.35
CA GLY A 103 3.61 9.35 -11.28
C GLY A 103 4.59 10.50 -11.48
N LEU A 104 4.09 11.73 -11.67
CA LEU A 104 4.91 12.94 -11.79
C LEU A 104 5.72 13.24 -10.53
N MET A 105 5.24 12.81 -9.37
CA MET A 105 5.88 13.00 -8.06
C MET A 105 6.80 11.85 -7.63
N THR A 106 6.95 10.81 -8.46
CA THR A 106 7.76 9.62 -8.12
C THR A 106 9.24 9.97 -8.00
N ASN A 107 9.89 9.40 -6.98
CA ASN A 107 11.32 9.55 -6.72
C ASN A 107 12.12 8.48 -7.48
N SER A 108 13.38 8.80 -7.80
CA SER A 108 14.37 7.80 -8.17
C SER A 108 14.89 7.08 -6.92
N LEU A 109 14.65 5.78 -6.82
CA LEU A 109 14.96 4.98 -5.63
C LEU A 109 16.41 4.49 -5.63
N LYS A 110 17.05 4.54 -4.46
CA LYS A 110 18.45 4.17 -4.28
C LYS A 110 18.62 2.81 -3.60
N LEU A 111 19.44 1.96 -4.22
CA LEU A 111 19.85 0.67 -3.68
C LEU A 111 20.57 0.83 -2.33
N GLY A 112 20.18 0.03 -1.35
CA GLY A 112 20.72 0.01 0.02
C GLY A 112 20.14 1.10 0.94
N CYS A 113 19.39 2.06 0.40
CA CYS A 113 18.72 3.12 1.18
C CYS A 113 17.20 2.96 1.14
N ASP A 114 16.59 3.22 -0.02
CA ASP A 114 15.13 3.13 -0.19
C ASP A 114 14.69 1.68 -0.38
N CYS A 115 15.52 0.89 -1.08
CA CYS A 115 15.30 -0.51 -1.36
C CYS A 115 16.50 -1.36 -0.98
N LYS A 116 16.27 -2.43 -0.21
CA LYS A 116 17.32 -3.26 0.37
C LYS A 116 17.12 -4.74 0.07
N GLY A 117 18.20 -5.40 -0.35
CA GLY A 117 18.17 -6.78 -0.83
C GLY A 117 18.71 -6.86 -2.26
N VAL A 118 18.26 -7.86 -3.01
CA VAL A 118 18.50 -7.97 -4.45
C VAL A 118 17.31 -7.34 -5.16
N ILE A 119 17.52 -6.17 -5.77
CA ILE A 119 16.45 -5.31 -6.28
C ILE A 119 16.47 -5.31 -7.81
N HIS A 120 15.30 -5.48 -8.41
CA HIS A 120 15.06 -5.15 -9.80
C HIS A 120 14.33 -3.80 -9.87
N TYR A 121 14.78 -2.91 -10.76
CA TYR A 121 14.17 -1.61 -10.94
C TYR A 121 13.48 -1.52 -12.31
N LEU A 122 12.37 -0.79 -12.36
CA LEU A 122 11.81 -0.30 -13.62
C LEU A 122 11.88 1.23 -13.62
N ASP A 123 12.31 1.78 -14.75
CA ASP A 123 12.25 3.21 -15.00
C ASP A 123 10.83 3.62 -15.41
N ALA A 124 10.48 4.87 -15.14
CA ALA A 124 9.25 5.46 -15.65
C ALA A 124 9.57 6.52 -16.71
N ILE A 125 8.72 6.58 -17.74
CA ILE A 125 8.81 7.60 -18.79
C ILE A 125 7.50 8.38 -18.82
N MET A 126 7.58 9.71 -18.75
CA MET A 126 6.43 10.61 -18.78
C MET A 126 6.66 11.78 -19.71
N ALA A 127 5.59 12.44 -20.14
CA ALA A 127 5.68 13.67 -20.92
C ALA A 127 5.89 14.88 -20.00
N THR A 128 6.85 15.73 -20.36
CA THR A 128 7.01 17.08 -19.79
C THR A 128 5.92 18.04 -20.31
N GLY A 129 5.85 19.24 -19.74
CA GLY A 129 4.94 20.30 -20.23
C GLY A 129 5.18 20.72 -21.69
N SER A 130 6.37 20.47 -22.25
CA SER A 130 6.67 20.68 -23.67
C SER A 130 6.43 19.46 -24.55
N GLY A 131 6.02 18.32 -23.98
CA GLY A 131 5.80 17.06 -24.69
C GLY A 131 7.05 16.17 -24.85
N GLU A 132 8.21 16.61 -24.35
CA GLU A 132 9.45 15.83 -24.36
C GLU A 132 9.40 14.71 -23.31
N PRO A 133 10.04 13.55 -23.55
CA PRO A 133 10.12 12.47 -22.58
C PRO A 133 11.02 12.86 -21.39
N ALA A 134 10.50 12.72 -20.18
CA ALA A 134 11.24 12.73 -18.93
C ALA A 134 11.34 11.32 -18.37
N ILE A 135 12.55 10.87 -18.09
CA ILE A 135 12.85 9.56 -17.51
C ILE A 135 13.05 9.75 -16.01
N ILE A 136 12.33 8.96 -15.21
CA ILE A 136 12.62 8.76 -13.80
C ILE A 136 13.31 7.41 -13.69
N GLU A 137 14.62 7.45 -13.50
CA GLU A 137 15.42 6.24 -13.26
C GLU A 137 15.01 5.60 -11.94
N ASN A 138 14.95 4.27 -11.88
CA ASN A 138 14.62 3.51 -10.68
C ASN A 138 13.29 3.94 -10.01
N ALA A 139 12.27 4.25 -10.82
CA ALA A 139 10.97 4.71 -10.34
C ALA A 139 10.20 3.64 -9.54
N ILE A 140 10.32 2.37 -9.96
CA ILE A 140 9.68 1.23 -9.32
C ILE A 140 10.76 0.29 -8.80
N CYS A 141 10.60 -0.12 -7.56
CA CYS A 141 11.46 -1.10 -6.91
C CYS A 141 10.71 -2.41 -6.71
N ILE A 142 11.30 -3.51 -7.19
CA ILE A 142 10.74 -4.86 -7.17
C ILE A 142 11.73 -5.80 -6.50
N HIS A 143 11.27 -6.50 -5.46
CA HIS A 143 12.09 -7.47 -4.77
C HIS A 143 11.23 -8.48 -4.00
N GLU A 144 11.85 -9.56 -3.55
CA GLU A 144 11.21 -10.51 -2.63
C GLU A 144 11.91 -10.49 -1.27
N GLU A 145 11.12 -10.68 -0.21
CA GLU A 145 11.59 -10.71 1.15
C GLU A 145 11.02 -11.95 1.86
N ASP A 146 11.81 -12.49 2.78
CA ASP A 146 11.28 -13.42 3.77
C ASP A 146 10.17 -12.74 4.59
N ASN A 147 9.07 -13.47 4.82
CA ASN A 147 7.91 -12.95 5.55
C ASN A 147 7.61 -13.78 6.82
N GLY A 148 8.62 -14.42 7.41
CA GLY A 148 8.46 -15.21 8.62
C GLY A 148 7.84 -16.60 8.38
N LEU A 149 6.95 -17.02 9.28
CA LEU A 149 6.30 -18.34 9.21
C LEU A 149 5.04 -18.28 8.34
N LEU A 150 4.98 -19.12 7.30
CA LEU A 150 3.77 -19.37 6.51
C LEU A 150 2.82 -20.30 7.25
N TYR A 151 3.36 -21.41 7.73
CA TYR A 151 2.61 -22.45 8.40
C TYR A 151 3.48 -23.13 9.44
N LYS A 152 2.89 -23.46 10.59
CA LYS A 152 3.54 -24.26 11.62
C LYS A 152 2.52 -25.08 12.39
N HIS A 153 2.82 -26.36 12.57
CA HIS A 153 2.06 -27.24 13.43
C HIS A 153 2.99 -28.15 14.23
N THR A 154 2.60 -28.44 15.47
CA THR A 154 3.27 -29.42 16.34
C THR A 154 2.18 -30.28 16.98
N ASP A 155 2.13 -31.56 16.62
CA ASP A 155 1.24 -32.51 17.31
C ASP A 155 1.95 -33.03 18.56
N TYR A 156 1.38 -32.75 19.73
CA TYR A 156 1.96 -33.16 21.00
C TYR A 156 1.83 -34.67 21.27
N ARG A 157 0.94 -35.38 20.55
CA ARG A 157 0.66 -36.80 20.79
C ARG A 157 1.76 -37.70 20.26
N ASP A 158 2.31 -37.34 19.10
CA ASP A 158 3.39 -38.08 18.45
C ASP A 158 4.68 -37.26 18.27
N GLY A 159 4.64 -35.96 18.60
CA GLY A 159 5.79 -35.06 18.50
C GLY A 159 6.07 -34.55 17.09
N THR A 160 5.21 -34.80 16.11
CA THR A 160 5.42 -34.39 14.72
C THR A 160 5.41 -32.87 14.60
N VAL A 161 6.41 -32.30 13.91
CA VAL A 161 6.52 -30.87 13.66
C VAL A 161 6.60 -30.59 12.16
N ILE A 162 5.74 -29.69 11.69
CA ILE A 162 5.75 -29.15 10.33
C ILE A 162 5.98 -27.64 10.41
N SER A 163 6.84 -27.10 9.58
CA SER A 163 7.07 -25.65 9.47
C SER A 163 7.43 -25.27 8.04
N ALA A 164 6.81 -24.21 7.55
CA ALA A 164 7.08 -23.58 6.27
C ALA A 164 7.29 -22.07 6.47
N ARG A 165 8.21 -21.49 5.71
CA ARG A 165 8.43 -20.04 5.71
C ARG A 165 7.61 -19.37 4.63
N ASP A 166 7.14 -18.17 4.91
CA ASP A 166 6.49 -17.35 3.92
C ASP A 166 7.52 -16.48 3.19
N ARG A 167 7.15 -16.07 1.99
CA ARG A 167 7.87 -15.08 1.22
C ARG A 167 6.88 -14.12 0.59
N LYS A 168 7.27 -12.85 0.50
CA LYS A 168 6.47 -11.83 -0.13
C LYS A 168 7.22 -11.21 -1.31
N LEU A 169 6.52 -10.99 -2.41
CA LEU A 169 6.93 -10.12 -3.50
C LEU A 169 6.43 -8.72 -3.20
N ILE A 170 7.30 -7.72 -3.36
CA ILE A 170 7.00 -6.31 -3.14
C ILE A 170 7.24 -5.56 -4.45
N ILE A 171 6.25 -4.78 -4.88
CA ILE A 171 6.34 -3.83 -5.99
C ILE A 171 6.00 -2.46 -5.42
N SER A 172 6.95 -1.53 -5.47
CA SER A 172 6.83 -0.27 -4.71
C SER A 172 7.31 0.96 -5.48
N GLN A 173 6.71 2.10 -5.13
CA GLN A 173 7.16 3.44 -5.52
C GLN A 173 7.14 4.35 -4.30
N ILE A 174 7.99 5.38 -4.29
CA ILE A 174 7.96 6.46 -3.30
C ILE A 174 7.73 7.76 -4.05
N ILE A 175 6.84 8.61 -3.54
CA ILE A 175 6.56 9.92 -4.10
C ILE A 175 6.82 11.01 -3.07
N THR A 176 7.17 12.20 -3.55
CA THR A 176 7.22 13.43 -2.74
C THR A 176 6.13 14.39 -3.22
N ALA A 177 5.10 14.57 -2.39
CA ALA A 177 4.05 15.56 -2.61
C ALA A 177 4.29 16.76 -1.69
N ALA A 178 5.04 17.74 -2.21
CA ALA A 178 5.49 18.90 -1.46
C ALA A 178 6.23 18.53 -0.16
N ASN A 179 5.57 18.62 1.00
CA ASN A 179 6.15 18.29 2.30
C ASN A 179 5.99 16.82 2.72
N TYR A 180 5.19 16.04 1.99
CA TYR A 180 4.90 14.65 2.33
C TYR A 180 5.68 13.67 1.48
N GLU A 181 6.10 12.57 2.11
CA GLU A 181 6.57 11.38 1.42
C GLU A 181 5.59 10.23 1.63
N TYR A 182 5.15 9.63 0.53
CA TYR A 182 4.30 8.44 0.55
C TYR A 182 4.99 7.29 -0.17
N ALA A 183 5.15 6.18 0.53
CA ALA A 183 5.65 4.95 -0.05
C ALA A 183 4.50 3.95 -0.21
N PHE A 184 4.27 3.55 -1.45
CA PHE A 184 3.21 2.62 -1.87
C PHE A 184 3.84 1.24 -2.02
N TYR A 185 3.39 0.27 -1.25
CA TYR A 185 3.88 -1.11 -1.31
C TYR A 185 2.75 -2.06 -1.68
N HIS A 186 2.78 -2.55 -2.93
CA HIS A 186 1.94 -3.67 -3.36
C HIS A 186 2.65 -4.97 -3.03
N THR A 187 2.06 -5.77 -2.15
CA THR A 187 2.66 -7.00 -1.63
C THR A 187 1.82 -8.22 -2.00
N PHE A 188 2.46 -9.26 -2.53
CA PHE A 188 1.87 -10.58 -2.78
C PHE A 188 2.60 -11.64 -1.97
N THR A 189 1.89 -12.53 -1.29
CA THR A 189 2.45 -13.62 -0.46
C THR A 189 2.12 -15.01 -1.02
N LEU A 190 2.81 -16.03 -0.52
CA LEU A 190 2.65 -17.42 -0.99
C LEU A 190 1.27 -18.02 -0.65
N ASP A 191 0.55 -17.45 0.31
CA ASP A 191 -0.80 -17.90 0.71
C ASP A 191 -1.94 -17.33 -0.15
N GLY A 192 -1.64 -16.53 -1.17
CA GLY A 192 -2.66 -15.89 -2.01
C GLY A 192 -2.99 -14.45 -1.63
N THR A 193 -2.41 -13.91 -0.54
CA THR A 193 -2.77 -12.57 -0.06
C THR A 193 -2.16 -11.46 -0.92
N TYR A 194 -3.01 -10.53 -1.35
CA TYR A 194 -2.59 -9.21 -1.81
C TYR A 194 -2.79 -8.18 -0.69
N LYS A 195 -1.76 -7.38 -0.41
CA LYS A 195 -1.78 -6.28 0.57
C LYS A 195 -1.25 -4.99 -0.07
N LEU A 196 -2.01 -3.90 0.08
CA LEU A 196 -1.48 -2.55 -0.09
C LEU A 196 -1.07 -1.99 1.27
N GLU A 197 0.18 -1.55 1.39
CA GLU A 197 0.66 -0.81 2.55
C GLU A 197 1.09 0.60 2.11
N MET A 198 0.59 1.60 2.83
CA MET A 198 0.98 3.00 2.68
C MET A 198 1.85 3.39 3.87
N LYS A 199 3.10 3.80 3.62
CA LYS A 199 3.94 4.41 4.66
C LYS A 199 3.98 5.92 4.43
N LEU A 200 3.60 6.66 5.46
CA LEU A 200 3.56 8.11 5.47
C LEU A 200 4.75 8.62 6.27
N THR A 201 5.57 9.45 5.66
CA THR A 201 6.68 10.12 6.32
C THR A 201 6.84 11.54 5.76
N GLY A 202 8.00 12.15 6.00
CA GLY A 202 8.32 13.49 5.57
C GLY A 202 8.18 14.53 6.65
N MET A 203 7.79 15.72 6.22
CA MET A 203 7.66 16.88 7.08
C MET A 203 6.20 17.28 7.23
N LEU A 204 5.84 17.70 8.45
CA LEU A 204 4.53 18.31 8.68
C LEU A 204 4.41 19.60 7.87
N ASN A 205 3.23 19.83 7.28
CA ASN A 205 2.89 21.16 6.81
C ASN A 205 2.64 22.05 8.03
N THR A 206 3.45 23.08 8.18
CA THR A 206 3.44 23.94 9.35
C THR A 206 2.93 25.33 9.04
N TYR A 207 2.51 26.03 10.09
CA TYR A 207 2.11 27.42 10.06
C TYR A 207 2.68 28.15 11.26
N CYS A 208 3.03 29.42 11.08
CA CYS A 208 3.48 30.28 12.17
C CYS A 208 2.30 30.56 13.12
N MET A 209 2.53 30.42 14.42
CA MET A 209 1.55 30.68 15.46
C MET A 209 2.02 31.84 16.31
N HIS A 210 1.26 32.93 16.36
CA HIS A 210 1.58 34.05 17.23
C HIS A 210 1.48 33.61 18.70
N PRO A 211 2.30 34.15 19.65
CA PRO A 211 2.22 33.74 21.06
C PRO A 211 0.87 33.96 21.76
N SER A 212 -0.03 34.75 21.16
CA SER A 212 -1.41 34.93 21.64
C SER A 212 -2.41 33.95 21.05
N GLU A 213 -2.00 33.17 20.05
CA GLU A 213 -2.81 32.14 19.42
C GLU A 213 -2.63 30.80 20.13
N SER A 214 -3.57 29.89 19.91
CA SER A 214 -3.50 28.52 20.41
C SER A 214 -3.68 27.57 19.24
N ALA A 215 -2.87 26.51 19.19
CA ALA A 215 -3.01 25.47 18.19
C ALA A 215 -4.32 24.67 18.36
N SER A 216 -4.77 24.51 19.61
CA SER A 216 -6.01 23.80 19.93
C SER A 216 -7.24 24.61 19.54
N PRO A 217 -8.29 23.99 18.95
CA PRO A 217 -8.50 22.54 18.79
C PRO A 217 -8.09 21.98 17.42
N PHE A 218 -7.57 22.80 16.50
CA PHE A 218 -7.41 22.45 15.09
C PHE A 218 -5.98 22.09 14.67
N GLY A 219 -5.06 21.97 15.64
CA GLY A 219 -3.67 21.57 15.41
C GLY A 219 -2.93 21.33 16.71
N ALA A 220 -1.62 21.16 16.59
CA ALA A 220 -0.69 20.99 17.69
C ALA A 220 0.54 21.90 17.50
N GLU A 221 1.00 22.54 18.57
CA GLU A 221 2.28 23.26 18.58
C GLU A 221 3.42 22.23 18.62
N VAL A 222 4.17 22.12 17.52
CA VAL A 222 5.24 21.11 17.35
C VAL A 222 6.63 21.67 17.61
N ALA A 223 6.75 23.00 17.66
CA ALA A 223 7.90 23.76 18.11
C ALA A 223 7.41 25.15 18.56
N PRO A 224 8.19 25.92 19.33
CA PRO A 224 7.78 27.25 19.77
C PRO A 224 7.29 28.12 18.60
N ALA A 225 6.05 28.60 18.69
CA ALA A 225 5.39 29.39 17.65
C ALA A 225 5.18 28.68 16.29
N ILE A 226 5.18 27.34 16.26
CA ILE A 226 4.95 26.53 15.06
C ILE A 226 3.79 25.57 15.28
N ASN A 227 2.69 25.80 14.57
CA ASN A 227 1.50 24.96 14.59
C ASN A 227 1.49 23.99 13.39
N ALA A 228 1.20 22.72 13.66
CA ALA A 228 0.83 21.73 12.66
C ALA A 228 -0.67 21.46 12.76
N HIS A 229 -1.42 21.86 11.73
CA HIS A 229 -2.87 21.67 11.70
C HIS A 229 -3.23 20.19 11.56
N ASN A 230 -4.30 19.79 12.25
CA ASN A 230 -4.91 18.47 12.12
C ASN A 230 -5.35 18.28 10.67
N HIS A 231 -5.06 17.11 10.10
CA HIS A 231 -5.43 16.75 8.74
C HIS A 231 -5.58 15.24 8.62
N GLN A 232 -6.22 14.78 7.55
CA GLN A 232 -6.36 13.36 7.24
C GLN A 232 -5.59 13.01 5.97
N HIS A 233 -5.28 11.74 5.81
CA HIS A 233 -4.77 11.17 4.56
C HIS A 233 -5.73 10.06 4.14
N ILE A 234 -6.49 10.29 3.08
CA ILE A 234 -7.57 9.39 2.66
C ILE A 234 -7.26 8.87 1.27
N PHE A 235 -7.10 7.55 1.14
CA PHE A 235 -6.72 6.88 -0.10
C PHE A 235 -7.92 6.19 -0.74
N SER A 236 -7.98 6.19 -2.06
CA SER A 236 -8.93 5.43 -2.86
C SER A 236 -8.20 4.37 -3.67
N LEU A 237 -8.29 3.11 -3.23
CA LEU A 237 -7.81 1.97 -3.98
C LEU A 237 -8.92 1.49 -4.94
N ARG A 238 -8.68 1.58 -6.25
CA ARG A 238 -9.54 0.95 -7.25
C ARG A 238 -9.11 -0.50 -7.41
N VAL A 239 -10.00 -1.41 -7.05
CA VAL A 239 -9.88 -2.84 -7.34
C VAL A 239 -10.91 -3.19 -8.41
N ASP A 240 -10.42 -3.67 -9.54
CA ASP A 240 -11.21 -4.21 -10.65
C ASP A 240 -11.07 -5.74 -10.61
N PRO A 241 -11.96 -6.43 -9.87
CA PRO A 241 -11.82 -7.85 -9.63
C PRO A 241 -12.13 -8.65 -10.90
N GLU A 242 -11.42 -9.75 -11.05
CA GLU A 242 -11.69 -10.75 -12.08
C GLU A 242 -11.48 -12.15 -11.48
N ILE A 243 -12.12 -12.42 -10.34
CA ILE A 243 -11.96 -13.67 -9.58
C ILE A 243 -12.55 -14.83 -10.39
N ASP A 244 -11.70 -15.70 -10.95
CA ASP A 244 -12.08 -16.76 -11.90
C ASP A 244 -12.99 -16.27 -13.06
N GLY A 245 -12.71 -15.06 -13.55
CA GLY A 245 -13.37 -14.43 -14.68
C GLY A 245 -14.17 -13.18 -14.30
N PRO A 246 -14.81 -12.53 -15.29
CA PRO A 246 -15.35 -11.17 -15.14
C PRO A 246 -16.69 -11.10 -14.41
N ASN A 247 -17.36 -12.23 -14.22
CA ASN A 247 -18.72 -12.28 -13.66
C ASN A 247 -18.70 -12.35 -12.14
N ASN A 248 -18.17 -11.31 -11.50
CA ASN A 248 -18.07 -11.24 -10.04
C ASN A 248 -19.28 -10.56 -9.39
N SER A 249 -19.48 -10.85 -8.10
CA SER A 249 -20.46 -10.19 -7.23
C SER A 249 -19.80 -9.83 -5.91
N ILE A 250 -20.25 -8.75 -5.28
CA ILE A 250 -19.75 -8.33 -3.97
C ILE A 250 -20.71 -8.83 -2.90
N LEU A 251 -20.15 -9.52 -1.91
CA LEU A 251 -20.84 -9.99 -0.71
C LEU A 251 -20.28 -9.25 0.51
N GLN A 252 -21.16 -8.70 1.34
CA GLN A 252 -20.81 -8.27 2.69
C GLN A 252 -21.17 -9.41 3.65
N SER A 253 -20.25 -9.77 4.54
CA SER A 253 -20.42 -10.87 5.47
C SER A 253 -20.19 -10.40 6.90
N ASP A 254 -21.25 -10.39 7.70
CA ASP A 254 -21.22 -9.89 9.08
C ASP A 254 -21.27 -11.05 10.08
N ALA A 255 -20.44 -10.99 11.11
CA ALA A 255 -20.53 -11.88 12.26
C ALA A 255 -21.68 -11.41 13.17
N MET A 256 -22.60 -12.30 13.49
CA MET A 256 -23.77 -12.00 14.30
C MET A 256 -23.92 -13.02 15.42
N LEU A 257 -24.62 -12.64 16.49
CA LEU A 257 -25.02 -13.59 17.51
C LEU A 257 -26.04 -14.56 16.90
N ALA A 258 -25.85 -15.86 17.15
CA ALA A 258 -26.79 -16.89 16.75
C ALA A 258 -27.76 -17.19 17.89
N GLU A 259 -29.06 -17.23 17.58
CA GLU A 259 -30.04 -17.80 18.48
C GLU A 259 -29.91 -19.33 18.47
N ALA A 260 -29.33 -19.88 19.52
CA ALA A 260 -29.21 -21.31 19.73
C ALA A 260 -30.05 -21.70 20.97
N PRO A 261 -31.35 -22.04 20.80
CA PRO A 261 -32.24 -22.32 21.94
C PRO A 261 -31.80 -23.53 22.79
N TRP A 262 -30.93 -24.39 22.26
CA TRP A 262 -30.31 -25.53 22.96
C TRP A 262 -28.91 -25.24 23.51
N ALA A 263 -28.32 -24.07 23.24
CA ALA A 263 -27.04 -23.67 23.78
C ALA A 263 -27.26 -22.80 25.04
N PRO A 264 -27.07 -23.35 26.25
CA PRO A 264 -27.37 -22.64 27.50
C PRO A 264 -26.45 -21.44 27.74
N LEU A 265 -25.29 -21.41 27.09
CA LEU A 265 -24.32 -20.32 27.11
C LEU A 265 -24.48 -19.60 25.78
N ARG A 266 -24.86 -18.32 25.77
CA ARG A 266 -25.06 -17.47 24.58
C ARG A 266 -23.74 -17.19 23.83
N THR A 267 -23.03 -18.22 23.42
CA THR A 267 -21.69 -18.16 22.80
C THR A 267 -21.74 -18.43 21.30
N CYS A 268 -22.89 -18.83 20.76
CA CYS A 268 -23.03 -19.14 19.35
C CYS A 268 -22.98 -17.86 18.52
N MET A 269 -22.13 -17.87 17.48
CA MET A 269 -22.09 -16.86 16.43
C MET A 269 -22.51 -17.49 15.11
N ALA A 270 -23.13 -16.70 14.23
CA ALA A 270 -23.49 -17.06 12.87
C ALA A 270 -22.95 -16.00 11.90
N THR A 271 -22.92 -16.36 10.62
CA THR A 271 -22.54 -15.46 9.54
C THR A 271 -23.78 -15.16 8.70
N ALA A 272 -24.07 -13.88 8.46
CA ALA A 272 -25.03 -13.50 7.42
C ALA A 272 -24.31 -12.81 6.27
N SER A 273 -24.61 -13.26 5.05
CA SER A 273 -24.03 -12.73 3.83
C SER A 273 -25.09 -12.02 3.00
N THR A 274 -24.83 -10.76 2.65
CA THR A 274 -25.71 -9.92 1.83
C THR A 274 -25.04 -9.60 0.50
N ALA A 275 -25.64 -10.03 -0.61
CA ALA A 275 -25.17 -9.71 -1.96
C ALA A 275 -25.57 -8.28 -2.36
N ARG A 276 -24.60 -7.44 -2.76
CA ARG A 276 -24.89 -6.12 -3.34
C ARG A 276 -25.34 -6.27 -4.79
N ARG A 277 -26.66 -6.29 -5.00
CA ARG A 277 -27.29 -6.51 -6.33
C ARG A 277 -27.35 -5.26 -7.22
N ARG A 278 -27.09 -4.05 -6.70
CA ARG A 278 -27.09 -2.78 -7.47
C ARG A 278 -26.06 -1.80 -6.89
N ARG A 279 -25.57 -0.86 -7.72
CA ARG A 279 -25.06 0.44 -7.24
C ARG A 279 -26.24 1.24 -6.70
N SER A 280 -26.77 0.92 -5.51
CA SER A 280 -27.94 1.63 -4.97
C SER A 280 -27.54 2.83 -4.11
N ALA A 281 -28.14 3.98 -4.47
CA ALA A 281 -28.23 5.26 -3.77
C ALA A 281 -28.47 5.12 -2.24
N PRO A 282 -28.14 6.16 -1.45
CA PRO A 282 -28.24 6.12 0.01
C PRO A 282 -29.65 5.71 0.48
N PRO A 283 -29.75 5.07 1.66
CA PRO A 283 -31.03 4.62 2.19
C PRO A 283 -31.99 5.82 2.28
N ARG A 284 -33.17 5.71 1.63
CA ARG A 284 -34.26 6.66 1.88
C ARG A 284 -34.60 6.56 3.36
N LYS A 285 -34.52 7.70 4.07
CA LYS A 285 -35.06 7.81 5.43
C LYS A 285 -36.54 7.40 5.38
N PRO A 286 -37.02 6.57 6.34
CA PRO A 286 -38.43 6.28 6.46
C PRO A 286 -39.22 7.57 6.82
N PRO A 287 -40.54 7.61 6.51
CA PRO A 287 -41.40 8.77 6.72
C PRO A 287 -41.50 9.20 8.19
#